data_AF-A0AAJ4N7Q1-F1
#
_entry.id   AF-A0AAJ4N7Q1-F1
#
_cell.length_a   1.000
_cell.length_b   1.000
_cell.length_c   1.000
_cell.angle_alpha   90.00
_cell.angle_beta   90.00
_cell.angle_gamma   90.00
#
_symmetry.space_group_name_H-M   'P 1'
#
loop_
_entity.id
_entity.type
_entity.pdbx_description
1 polymer ?
#
loop_
_entity_poly.entity_id
_entity_poly.type
_entity_poly.pdbx_seq_one_letter_code
_entity_poly.pdbx_strand_id
1 'polypeptide(L)'
;MEDRRFCVIVTSAIALLAFIILMRFLPEFIAWSGWPSCGENNCNFQSWLSATSGWVSGGATLFTLWVISRHHRQNMAMLLERNITLAKRIRRKCSNEKRRLDRIDKHLIQLASTSIILQSSSRELSNMLNKLHDNISEEDVDEFEKIVFVGATYLRSCRRSLKKAQSIIGLKLNAQGQISQTDLTALQSTSRRVRQHLERLETHAKAYLAKWAFDQ
;
A
#
# COMPACT_ATOMS: atom_id res chain seq x y z
N MET A 1 -19.31 -15.17 -1.39
CA MET A 1 -20.21 -16.05 -2.18
C MET A 1 -21.62 -15.46 -2.37
N GLU A 2 -21.92 -14.27 -1.82
CA GLU A 2 -23.26 -13.65 -1.91
C GLU A 2 -23.56 -12.96 -3.26
N ASP A 3 -22.55 -12.45 -3.97
CA ASP A 3 -22.76 -11.69 -5.22
C ASP A 3 -23.36 -12.50 -6.37
N ARG A 4 -23.12 -13.82 -6.38
CA ARG A 4 -23.64 -14.70 -7.43
C ARG A 4 -25.16 -14.87 -7.36
N ARG A 5 -25.74 -14.89 -6.16
CA ARG A 5 -27.20 -15.03 -5.98
C ARG A 5 -27.91 -13.74 -6.35
N PHE A 6 -27.33 -12.60 -5.99
CA PHE A 6 -27.86 -11.28 -6.35
C PHE A 6 -27.90 -11.09 -7.87
N CYS A 7 -26.83 -11.45 -8.57
CA CYS A 7 -26.76 -11.32 -10.02
C CYS A 7 -27.79 -12.21 -10.75
N VAL A 8 -28.01 -13.45 -10.28
CA VAL A 8 -29.05 -14.35 -10.86
C VAL A 8 -30.45 -13.81 -10.64
N ILE A 9 -30.76 -13.26 -9.46
CA ILE A 9 -32.08 -12.69 -9.15
C ILE A 9 -32.35 -11.43 -9.99
N VAL A 10 -31.37 -10.54 -10.09
CA VAL A 10 -31.52 -9.29 -10.87
C VAL A 10 -31.66 -9.59 -12.37
N THR A 11 -30.86 -10.51 -12.91
CA THR A 11 -30.93 -10.87 -14.33
C THR A 11 -32.24 -11.59 -14.68
N SER A 12 -32.73 -12.49 -13.82
CA SER A 12 -34.02 -13.15 -14.01
C SER A 12 -35.20 -12.18 -13.90
N ALA A 13 -35.17 -11.23 -12.96
CA ALA A 13 -36.19 -10.19 -12.83
C ALA A 13 -36.23 -9.26 -14.05
N ILE A 14 -35.07 -8.85 -14.58
CA ILE A 14 -34.97 -8.01 -15.78
C ILE A 14 -35.47 -8.77 -17.02
N ALA A 15 -35.10 -10.05 -17.18
CA ALA A 15 -35.56 -10.88 -18.29
C ALA A 15 -37.09 -11.05 -18.27
N LEU A 16 -37.67 -11.23 -17.09
CA LEU A 16 -39.11 -11.39 -16.92
C LEU A 16 -39.86 -10.08 -17.17
N LEU A 17 -39.33 -8.94 -16.74
CA LEU A 17 -39.86 -7.61 -17.06
C LEU A 17 -39.82 -7.32 -18.57
N ALA A 18 -38.69 -7.62 -19.22
CA ALA A 18 -38.55 -7.47 -20.66
C ALA A 18 -39.56 -8.34 -21.44
N PHE A 19 -39.77 -9.57 -20.98
CA PHE A 19 -40.77 -10.48 -21.55
C PHE A 19 -42.19 -9.95 -21.40
N ILE A 20 -42.57 -9.44 -20.22
CA ILE A 20 -43.89 -8.86 -19.98
C ILE A 20 -44.12 -7.63 -20.85
N ILE A 21 -43.12 -6.76 -20.99
CA ILE A 21 -43.21 -5.55 -21.83
C ILE A 21 -43.39 -5.93 -23.30
N LEU A 22 -42.63 -6.91 -23.80
CA LEU A 22 -42.77 -7.44 -25.16
C LEU A 22 -44.18 -7.99 -25.42
N MET A 23 -44.69 -8.85 -24.52
CA MET A 23 -46.02 -9.44 -24.68
C MET A 23 -47.15 -8.40 -24.61
N ARG A 24 -46.96 -7.32 -23.84
CA ARG A 24 -48.02 -6.31 -23.61
C ARG A 24 -48.06 -5.21 -24.66
N PHE A 25 -46.91 -4.73 -25.12
CA PHE A 25 -46.84 -3.61 -26.06
C PHE A 25 -46.72 -4.05 -27.52
N LEU A 26 -46.44 -5.33 -27.77
CA LEU A 26 -46.29 -5.90 -29.11
C LEU A 26 -47.05 -7.24 -29.25
N PRO A 27 -48.37 -7.26 -28.98
CA PRO A 27 -49.16 -8.50 -29.07
C PRO A 27 -49.24 -9.06 -30.50
N GLU A 28 -49.25 -8.20 -31.53
CA GLU A 28 -49.24 -8.60 -32.94
C GLU A 28 -47.86 -9.06 -33.44
N PHE A 29 -46.80 -8.86 -32.65
CA PHE A 29 -45.43 -9.22 -33.01
C PHE A 29 -45.19 -10.75 -32.96
N ILE A 30 -46.04 -11.48 -32.22
CA ILE A 30 -46.03 -12.95 -32.16
C ILE A 30 -46.64 -13.57 -33.42
N ALA A 31 -47.56 -12.84 -34.08
CA ALA A 31 -48.22 -13.25 -35.33
C ALA A 31 -47.61 -12.57 -36.57
N TRP A 32 -46.48 -11.89 -36.42
CA TRP A 32 -45.94 -11.00 -37.43
C TRP A 32 -45.19 -11.77 -38.53
N SER A 33 -45.69 -11.69 -39.76
CA SER A 33 -45.10 -12.29 -40.96
C SER A 33 -44.00 -11.43 -41.61
N GLY A 34 -43.48 -10.43 -40.91
CA GLY A 34 -42.40 -9.54 -41.38
C GLY A 34 -42.86 -8.15 -41.84
N TRP A 35 -41.91 -7.23 -42.06
CA TRP A 35 -42.18 -5.91 -42.63
C TRP A 35 -42.45 -6.02 -44.14
N PRO A 36 -43.39 -5.26 -44.72
CA PRO A 36 -43.66 -5.26 -46.17
C PRO A 36 -42.47 -4.80 -47.04
N SER A 37 -41.39 -4.31 -46.41
CA SER A 37 -40.14 -3.91 -47.06
C SER A 37 -39.10 -5.04 -47.15
N CYS A 38 -39.41 -6.25 -46.67
CA CYS A 38 -38.51 -7.40 -46.70
C CYS A 38 -39.19 -8.60 -47.37
N GLY A 39 -38.47 -9.25 -48.29
CA GLY A 39 -38.99 -10.40 -49.03
C GLY A 39 -39.35 -11.58 -48.12
N GLU A 40 -40.38 -12.32 -48.52
CA GLU A 40 -41.10 -13.39 -47.77
C GLU A 40 -40.20 -14.45 -47.10
N ASN A 41 -38.93 -14.60 -47.48
CA ASN A 41 -38.07 -15.68 -47.02
C ASN A 41 -37.04 -15.30 -45.94
N ASN A 42 -36.88 -14.02 -45.56
CA ASN A 42 -35.73 -13.58 -44.75
C ASN A 42 -36.04 -12.85 -43.43
N CYS A 43 -37.32 -12.69 -43.05
CA CYS A 43 -37.73 -11.98 -41.83
C CYS A 43 -38.28 -12.91 -40.75
N ASN A 44 -37.47 -13.86 -40.26
CA ASN A 44 -37.80 -14.63 -39.07
C ASN A 44 -37.39 -13.86 -37.79
N PHE A 45 -38.18 -14.00 -36.71
CA PHE A 45 -37.90 -13.44 -35.37
C PHE A 45 -36.48 -13.74 -34.88
N GLN A 46 -35.98 -14.93 -35.23
CA GLN A 46 -34.61 -15.35 -34.97
C GLN A 46 -33.56 -14.43 -35.62
N SER A 47 -33.77 -13.97 -36.85
CA SER A 47 -32.84 -13.07 -37.56
C SER A 47 -32.83 -11.66 -36.94
N TRP A 48 -33.99 -11.16 -36.50
CA TRP A 48 -34.08 -9.87 -35.82
C TRP A 48 -33.46 -9.90 -34.42
N LEU A 49 -33.71 -10.97 -33.65
CA LEU A 49 -33.05 -11.20 -32.37
C LEU A 49 -31.53 -11.37 -32.55
N SER A 50 -31.08 -12.06 -33.59
CA SER A 50 -29.65 -12.22 -33.88
C SER A 50 -28.99 -10.89 -34.27
N ALA A 51 -29.70 -10.03 -35.00
CA ALA A 51 -29.22 -8.71 -35.37
C ALA A 51 -29.16 -7.75 -34.17
N THR A 52 -30.12 -7.84 -33.23
CA THR A 52 -30.18 -6.99 -32.03
C THR A 52 -29.33 -7.52 -30.87
N SER A 53 -29.08 -8.83 -30.79
CA SER A 53 -28.26 -9.44 -29.73
C SER A 53 -26.82 -8.94 -29.74
N GLY A 54 -26.28 -8.58 -30.92
CA GLY A 54 -24.95 -7.97 -31.04
C GLY A 54 -24.86 -6.60 -30.36
N TRP A 55 -25.90 -5.78 -30.47
CA TRP A 55 -25.96 -4.45 -29.84
C TRP A 55 -26.22 -4.54 -28.33
N VAL A 56 -27.09 -5.44 -27.91
CA VAL A 56 -27.40 -5.66 -26.49
C VAL A 56 -26.17 -6.19 -25.75
N SER A 57 -25.47 -7.17 -26.32
CA SER A 57 -24.21 -7.70 -25.75
C SER A 57 -23.08 -6.66 -25.79
N GLY A 58 -22.96 -5.88 -26.87
CA GLY A 58 -22.01 -4.77 -26.96
C GLY A 58 -22.28 -3.68 -25.91
N GLY A 59 -23.54 -3.28 -25.74
CA GLY A 59 -23.95 -2.30 -24.73
C GLY A 59 -23.71 -2.80 -23.30
N ALA A 60 -24.03 -4.06 -23.01
CA ALA A 60 -23.72 -4.68 -21.72
C ALA A 60 -22.20 -4.73 -21.45
N THR A 61 -21.40 -5.02 -22.46
CA THR A 61 -19.92 -5.02 -22.35
C THR A 61 -19.38 -3.62 -22.10
N LEU A 62 -19.86 -2.61 -22.83
CA LEU A 62 -19.47 -1.22 -22.59
C LEU A 62 -19.89 -0.72 -21.20
N PHE A 63 -21.10 -1.08 -20.76
CA PHE A 63 -21.59 -0.73 -19.42
C PHE A 63 -20.74 -1.39 -18.33
N THR A 64 -20.43 -2.69 -18.45
CA THR A 64 -19.55 -3.38 -17.49
C THR A 64 -18.14 -2.80 -17.49
N LEU A 65 -17.54 -2.50 -18.65
CA LEU A 65 -16.25 -1.81 -18.74
C LEU A 65 -16.29 -0.43 -18.09
N TRP A 66 -17.38 0.32 -18.27
CA TRP A 66 -17.57 1.63 -17.63
C TRP A 66 -17.64 1.51 -16.11
N VAL A 67 -18.42 0.56 -15.59
CA VAL A 67 -18.53 0.30 -14.14
C VAL A 67 -17.17 -0.14 -13.57
N ILE A 68 -16.48 -1.07 -14.23
CA ILE A 68 -15.13 -1.52 -13.81
C ILE A 68 -14.16 -0.34 -13.82
N SER A 69 -14.16 0.48 -14.87
CA SER A 69 -13.29 1.67 -14.95
C SER A 69 -13.58 2.65 -13.83
N ARG A 70 -14.86 2.91 -13.53
CA ARG A 70 -15.28 3.79 -12.44
C ARG A 70 -14.84 3.24 -11.07
N HIS A 71 -15.04 1.95 -10.84
CA HIS A 71 -14.63 1.30 -9.60
C HIS A 71 -13.09 1.30 -9.45
N HIS A 72 -12.36 1.08 -10.55
CA HIS A 72 -10.91 1.14 -10.54
C HIS A 72 -10.38 2.53 -10.20
N ARG A 73 -11.01 3.60 -10.73
CA ARG A 73 -10.66 4.99 -10.37
C ARG A 73 -10.89 5.28 -8.89
N GLN A 74 -12.00 4.83 -8.32
CA GLN A 74 -12.29 5.00 -6.90
C GLN A 74 -11.28 4.25 -6.02
N ASN A 75 -10.95 3.01 -6.38
CA ASN A 75 -9.96 2.22 -5.67
C ASN A 75 -8.56 2.86 -5.75
N MET A 76 -8.19 3.41 -6.91
CA MET A 76 -6.93 4.14 -7.06
C MET A 76 -6.89 5.42 -6.21
N ALA A 77 -8.00 6.16 -6.11
CA ALA A 77 -8.08 7.33 -5.24
C ALA A 77 -7.90 6.98 -3.76
N MET A 78 -8.54 5.91 -3.29
CA MET A 78 -8.37 5.40 -1.92
C MET A 78 -6.93 4.95 -1.64
N LEU A 79 -6.32 4.22 -2.58
CA LEU A 79 -4.93 3.79 -2.46
C LEU A 79 -3.97 4.98 -2.43
N LEU A 80 -4.23 6.00 -3.25
CA LEU A 80 -3.43 7.23 -3.28
C LEU A 80 -3.51 7.98 -1.94
N GLU A 81 -4.72 8.17 -1.39
CA GLU A 81 -4.92 8.86 -0.11
C GLU A 81 -4.25 8.12 1.05
N ARG A 82 -4.35 6.78 1.06
CA ARG A 82 -3.63 5.91 2.00
C ARG A 82 -2.12 6.14 1.90
N ASN A 83 -1.56 6.12 0.69
CA ASN A 83 -0.12 6.29 0.47
C ASN A 83 0.37 7.69 0.87
N ILE A 84 -0.42 8.74 0.60
CA ILE A 84 -0.13 10.11 1.04
C ILE A 84 -0.09 10.19 2.58
N THR A 85 -1.08 9.59 3.24
CA THR A 85 -1.16 9.54 4.71
C THR A 85 0.04 8.80 5.30
N LEU A 86 0.40 7.67 4.69
CA LEU A 86 1.54 6.86 5.07
C LEU A 86 2.85 7.63 4.89
N ALA A 87 3.05 8.32 3.76
CA ALA A 87 4.21 9.20 3.53
C ALA A 87 4.32 10.33 4.58
N LYS A 88 3.20 10.98 4.95
CA LYS A 88 3.18 11.99 6.03
C LYS A 88 3.60 11.40 7.38
N ARG A 89 3.11 10.20 7.71
CA ARG A 89 3.45 9.49 8.95
C ARG A 89 4.94 9.14 8.99
N ILE A 90 5.47 8.57 7.90
CA ILE A 90 6.89 8.23 7.77
C ILE A 90 7.78 9.45 7.88
N ARG A 91 7.43 10.57 7.24
CA ARG A 91 8.20 11.82 7.37
C ARG A 91 8.32 12.28 8.82
N ARG A 92 7.19 12.32 9.55
CA ARG A 92 7.17 12.70 10.98
C ARG A 92 8.01 11.73 11.81
N LYS A 93 7.86 10.43 11.55
CA LYS A 93 8.57 9.37 12.23
C LYS A 93 10.09 9.46 12.02
N CYS A 94 10.53 9.63 10.78
CA CYS A 94 11.96 9.79 10.46
C CYS A 94 12.55 11.00 11.17
N SER A 95 11.83 12.13 11.22
CA SER A 95 12.27 13.31 11.95
C SER A 95 12.42 13.06 13.47
N ASN A 96 11.46 12.35 14.07
CA ASN A 96 11.50 11.99 15.48
C ASN A 96 12.66 11.01 15.80
N GLU A 97 12.87 10.00 14.96
CA GLU A 97 13.95 9.03 15.17
C GLU A 97 15.34 9.63 14.93
N LYS A 98 15.49 10.60 14.01
CA LYS A 98 16.73 11.37 13.87
C LYS A 98 17.10 12.09 15.18
N ARG A 99 16.13 12.78 15.80
CA ARG A 99 16.34 13.42 17.11
C ARG A 99 16.69 12.41 18.20
N ARG A 100 16.17 11.18 18.13
CA ARG A 100 16.54 10.10 19.06
C ARG A 100 17.98 9.61 18.79
N LEU A 101 18.37 9.43 17.53
CA LEU A 101 19.74 9.10 17.15
C LEU A 101 20.73 10.17 17.60
N ASP A 102 20.39 11.45 17.49
CA ASP A 102 21.26 12.53 17.97
C ASP A 102 21.50 12.44 19.48
N ARG A 103 20.51 11.98 20.26
CA ARG A 103 20.68 11.70 21.69
C ARG A 103 21.58 10.48 21.92
N ILE A 104 21.38 9.41 21.14
CA ILE A 104 22.23 8.21 21.22
C ILE A 104 23.69 8.56 20.91
N ASP A 105 23.95 9.34 19.86
CA ASP A 105 25.30 9.76 19.49
C ASP A 105 25.94 10.61 20.56
N LYS A 106 25.19 11.54 21.18
CA LYS A 106 25.68 12.32 22.33
C LYS A 106 26.07 11.41 23.50
N HIS A 107 25.25 10.40 23.82
CA HIS A 107 25.59 9.42 24.84
C HIS A 107 26.82 8.59 24.48
N LEU A 108 26.97 8.17 23.22
CA LEU A 108 28.15 7.44 22.75
C LEU A 108 29.43 8.28 22.85
N ILE A 109 29.36 9.58 22.55
CA ILE A 109 30.50 10.50 22.70
C ILE A 109 30.85 10.67 24.17
N GLN A 110 29.86 10.83 25.06
CA GLN A 110 30.08 10.90 26.51
C GLN A 110 30.69 9.61 27.06
N LEU A 111 30.26 8.44 26.58
CA LEU A 111 30.85 7.16 26.97
C LEU A 111 32.30 7.02 26.47
N ALA A 112 32.64 7.60 25.31
CA ALA A 112 34.01 7.62 24.81
C ALA A 112 34.92 8.54 25.64
N SER A 113 34.38 9.66 26.15
CA SER A 113 35.15 10.62 26.95
C SER A 113 35.26 10.22 28.42
N THR A 114 34.33 9.42 28.93
CA THR A 114 34.25 9.04 30.36
C THR A 114 34.58 7.55 30.46
N SER A 115 35.79 7.22 30.91
CA SER A 115 36.27 5.83 31.04
C SER A 115 35.49 4.97 32.06
N ILE A 116 34.50 5.55 32.74
CA ILE A 116 33.66 4.90 33.73
C ILE A 116 32.25 4.80 33.17
N ILE A 117 31.86 3.58 32.78
CA ILE A 117 30.50 3.31 32.33
C ILE A 117 29.64 2.99 33.54
N LEU A 118 28.76 3.92 33.91
CA LEU A 118 27.72 3.64 34.90
C LEU A 118 26.71 2.65 34.29
N GLN A 119 26.43 1.57 35.02
CA GLN A 119 25.50 0.50 34.63
C GLN A 119 24.11 1.05 34.24
N SER A 120 23.68 2.18 34.83
CA SER A 120 22.46 2.92 34.47
C SER A 120 22.47 3.48 33.04
N SER A 121 23.60 4.03 32.58
CA SER A 121 23.78 4.57 31.23
C SER A 121 23.68 3.47 30.15
N SER A 122 24.18 2.27 30.47
CA SER A 122 24.07 1.10 29.56
C SER A 122 22.63 0.67 29.32
N ARG A 123 21.79 0.69 30.38
CA ARG A 123 20.39 0.28 30.34
C ARG A 123 19.56 1.30 29.58
N GLU A 124 19.83 2.59 29.76
CA GLU A 124 19.19 3.66 29.01
C GLU A 124 19.52 3.58 27.52
N LEU A 125 20.80 3.40 27.17
CA LEU A 125 21.26 3.24 25.78
C LEU A 125 20.60 2.01 25.11
N SER A 126 20.53 0.89 25.81
CA SER A 126 19.86 -0.33 25.33
C SER A 126 18.37 -0.08 25.07
N ASN A 127 17.67 0.56 26.00
CA ASN A 127 16.26 0.91 25.85
C ASN A 127 16.04 1.85 24.65
N MET A 128 16.92 2.83 24.44
CA MET A 128 16.83 3.73 23.29
C MET A 128 17.02 3.00 21.97
N LEU A 129 17.95 2.05 21.89
CA LEU A 129 18.19 1.25 20.69
C LEU A 129 17.08 0.23 20.43
N ASN A 130 16.48 -0.36 21.47
CA ASN A 130 15.30 -1.21 21.33
C ASN A 130 14.13 -0.43 20.74
N LYS A 131 13.83 0.75 21.31
CA LYS A 131 12.77 1.62 20.78
C LYS A 131 13.05 2.06 19.34
N LEU A 132 14.32 2.33 18.99
CA LEU A 132 14.71 2.67 17.62
C LEU A 132 14.52 1.48 16.67
N HIS A 133 14.93 0.28 17.08
CA HIS A 133 14.75 -0.95 16.31
C HIS A 133 13.28 -1.25 16.06
N ASP A 134 12.43 -1.17 17.08
CA ASP A 134 11.00 -1.47 16.98
C ASP A 134 10.31 -0.46 16.06
N ASN A 135 10.64 0.82 16.20
CA ASN A 135 10.09 1.88 15.36
C ASN A 135 10.55 1.74 13.88
N ILE A 136 11.76 1.26 13.61
CA ILE A 136 12.21 0.96 12.24
C ILE A 136 11.60 -0.37 11.75
N SER A 137 11.14 -1.22 12.65
CA SER A 137 10.55 -2.53 12.35
C SER A 137 9.05 -2.50 12.08
N GLU A 138 8.40 -1.33 12.22
CA GLU A 138 6.98 -1.19 11.95
C GLU A 138 6.60 -1.44 10.49
N GLU A 139 5.42 -2.06 10.33
CA GLU A 139 4.83 -2.43 9.04
C GLU A 139 4.67 -1.22 8.10
N ASP A 140 4.31 -0.05 8.64
CA ASP A 140 4.19 1.19 7.87
C ASP A 140 5.50 1.57 7.14
N VAL A 141 6.66 1.31 7.77
CA VAL A 141 7.96 1.63 7.16
C VAL A 141 8.28 0.64 6.04
N ASP A 142 7.95 -0.65 6.24
CA ASP A 142 8.10 -1.69 5.22
C ASP A 142 7.17 -1.45 4.03
N GLU A 143 5.93 -1.04 4.29
CA GLU A 143 4.95 -0.71 3.26
C GLU A 143 5.42 0.52 2.45
N PHE A 144 5.93 1.56 3.12
CA PHE A 144 6.48 2.72 2.42
C PHE A 144 7.72 2.39 1.60
N GLU A 145 8.62 1.56 2.14
CA GLU A 145 9.83 1.16 1.42
C GLU A 145 9.47 0.43 0.12
N LYS A 146 8.44 -0.43 0.13
CA LYS A 146 7.94 -1.09 -1.09
C LYS A 146 7.38 -0.11 -2.13
N ILE A 147 6.78 1.00 -1.68
CA ILE A 147 6.23 2.04 -2.58
C ILE A 147 7.34 2.85 -3.24
N VAL A 148 8.41 3.17 -2.49
CA VAL A 148 9.46 4.09 -2.92
C VAL A 148 10.67 3.39 -3.53
N PHE A 149 11.06 2.23 -3.00
CA PHE A 149 12.26 1.51 -3.38
C PHE A 149 11.91 0.15 -3.98
N VAL A 150 12.66 -0.24 -5.02
CA VAL A 150 12.57 -1.57 -5.62
C VAL A 150 13.36 -2.56 -4.74
N GLY A 151 12.83 -2.87 -3.55
CA GLY A 151 13.30 -3.99 -2.71
C GLY A 151 13.60 -3.64 -1.24
N ALA A 152 13.27 -4.58 -0.35
CA ALA A 152 13.44 -4.49 1.11
C ALA A 152 14.89 -4.67 1.60
N THR A 153 15.89 -4.46 0.74
CA THR A 153 17.29 -4.83 1.02
C THR A 153 17.94 -3.88 2.02
N TYR A 154 17.62 -2.59 1.97
CA TYR A 154 18.26 -1.58 2.81
C TYR A 154 17.75 -1.58 4.24
N LEU A 155 16.44 -1.67 4.43
CA LEU A 155 15.85 -1.73 5.77
C LEU A 155 16.20 -3.03 6.49
N ARG A 156 16.25 -4.17 5.78
CA ARG A 156 16.80 -5.42 6.33
C ARG A 156 18.24 -5.27 6.80
N SER A 157 19.09 -4.56 6.06
CA SER A 157 20.47 -4.28 6.45
C SER A 157 20.55 -3.39 7.70
N CYS A 158 19.68 -2.38 7.80
CA CYS A 158 19.57 -1.52 8.98
C CYS A 158 19.12 -2.30 10.22
N ARG A 159 18.08 -3.14 10.11
CA ARG A 159 17.59 -4.02 11.19
C ARG A 159 18.69 -4.96 11.69
N ARG A 160 19.40 -5.62 10.77
CA ARG A 160 20.53 -6.51 11.12
C ARG A 160 21.64 -5.75 11.86
N SER A 161 21.96 -4.54 11.41
CA SER A 161 22.99 -3.71 12.05
C SER A 161 22.56 -3.25 13.45
N LEU A 162 21.29 -2.85 13.64
CA LEU A 162 20.73 -2.50 14.95
C LEU A 162 20.69 -3.69 15.91
N LYS A 163 20.28 -4.87 15.43
CA LYS A 163 20.30 -6.10 16.23
C LYS A 163 21.72 -6.47 16.67
N LYS A 164 22.72 -6.26 15.80
CA LYS A 164 24.13 -6.42 16.16
C LYS A 164 24.56 -5.40 17.22
N ALA A 165 24.18 -4.13 17.08
CA ALA A 165 24.46 -3.10 18.08
C ALA A 165 23.83 -3.43 19.46
N GLN A 166 22.58 -3.92 19.48
CA GLN A 166 21.92 -4.39 20.70
C GLN A 166 22.66 -5.56 21.35
N SER A 167 23.15 -6.52 20.56
CA SER A 167 23.91 -7.66 21.09
C SER A 167 25.23 -7.24 21.73
N ILE A 168 25.93 -6.26 21.14
CA ILE A 168 27.17 -5.69 21.68
C ILE A 168 26.90 -5.08 23.06
N ILE A 169 25.82 -4.29 23.17
CA ILE A 169 25.43 -3.64 24.42
C ILE A 169 24.94 -4.66 25.46
N GLY A 170 24.11 -5.63 25.08
CA GLY A 170 23.55 -6.60 26.00
C GLY A 170 24.55 -7.61 26.56
N LEU A 171 25.52 -8.06 25.75
CA LEU A 171 26.48 -9.10 26.14
C LEU A 171 27.72 -8.53 26.84
N LYS A 172 28.25 -7.39 26.37
CA LYS A 172 29.58 -6.92 26.82
C LYS A 172 29.54 -5.92 27.97
N LEU A 173 28.50 -5.08 28.06
CA LEU A 173 28.34 -4.17 29.21
C LEU A 173 28.02 -4.90 30.50
N ASN A 174 27.33 -6.05 30.42
CA ASN A 174 26.98 -6.85 31.59
C ASN A 174 28.13 -7.73 32.10
N ALA A 175 29.07 -8.13 31.24
CA ALA A 175 30.14 -9.06 31.61
C ALA A 175 31.43 -8.38 32.12
N GLN A 176 31.76 -7.18 31.61
CA GLN A 176 33.07 -6.55 31.86
C GLN A 176 32.97 -5.06 32.26
N GLY A 177 31.78 -4.45 32.21
CA GLY A 177 31.58 -3.03 32.55
C GLY A 177 32.34 -2.02 31.67
N GLN A 178 33.06 -2.48 30.65
CA GLN A 178 33.85 -1.66 29.73
C GLN A 178 33.46 -2.00 28.28
N ILE A 179 33.22 -0.97 27.46
CA ILE A 179 33.03 -1.09 26.02
C ILE A 179 34.39 -0.91 25.37
N SER A 180 34.81 -1.84 24.49
CA SER A 180 36.05 -1.66 23.74
C SER A 180 35.92 -0.53 22.72
N GLN A 181 37.03 0.11 22.37
CA GLN A 181 37.04 1.13 21.30
C GLN A 181 36.54 0.58 19.95
N THR A 182 36.76 -0.71 19.69
CA THR A 182 36.24 -1.42 18.50
C THR A 182 34.72 -1.59 18.52
N ASP A 183 34.11 -1.80 19.69
CA ASP A 183 32.66 -1.88 19.84
C ASP A 183 32.02 -0.49 19.73
N LEU A 184 32.65 0.54 20.31
CA LEU A 184 32.18 1.91 20.25
C LEU A 184 32.18 2.44 18.80
N THR A 185 33.25 2.19 18.04
CA THR A 185 33.31 2.52 16.61
C THR A 185 32.28 1.73 15.79
N ALA A 186 32.02 0.46 16.12
CA ALA A 186 30.95 -0.32 15.49
C ALA A 186 29.55 0.29 15.76
N LEU A 187 29.28 0.74 17.00
CA LEU A 187 28.03 1.41 17.38
C LEU A 187 27.86 2.74 16.62
N GLN A 188 28.90 3.58 16.55
CA GLN A 188 28.88 4.83 15.79
C GLN A 188 28.64 4.58 14.30
N SER A 189 29.29 3.57 13.72
CA SER A 189 29.08 3.21 12.31
C SER A 189 27.64 2.76 12.04
N THR A 190 27.03 2.04 12.99
CA THR A 190 25.63 1.60 12.93
C THR A 190 24.69 2.79 13.01
N SER A 191 24.89 3.69 13.98
CA SER A 191 24.12 4.93 14.12
C SER A 191 24.15 5.75 12.83
N ARG A 192 25.35 5.92 12.24
CA ARG A 192 25.51 6.65 10.97
C ARG A 192 24.75 6.01 9.81
N ARG A 193 24.77 4.68 9.69
CA ARG A 193 24.01 3.96 8.65
C ARG A 193 22.51 4.15 8.82
N VAL A 194 22.01 4.05 10.06
CA VAL A 194 20.59 4.27 10.35
C VAL A 194 20.18 5.71 10.05
N ARG A 195 21.00 6.70 10.44
CA ARG A 195 20.76 8.12 10.10
C ARG A 195 20.65 8.32 8.59
N GLN A 196 21.58 7.79 7.81
CA GLN A 196 21.54 7.88 6.34
C GLN A 196 20.28 7.25 5.77
N HIS A 197 19.82 6.13 6.32
CA HIS A 197 18.58 5.50 5.87
C HIS A 197 17.35 6.35 6.19
N LEU A 198 17.25 6.90 7.40
CA LEU A 198 16.18 7.82 7.78
C LEU A 198 16.18 9.10 6.94
N GLU A 199 17.36 9.62 6.58
CA GLU A 199 17.51 10.74 5.66
C GLU A 199 16.96 10.43 4.28
N ARG A 200 17.30 9.27 3.71
CA ARG A 200 16.77 8.83 2.42
C ARG A 200 15.25 8.69 2.49
N LEU A 201 14.73 7.95 3.48
CA LEU A 201 13.29 7.78 3.67
C LEU A 201 12.55 9.10 3.78
N GLU A 202 13.08 10.06 4.54
CA GLU A 202 12.48 11.38 4.67
C GLU A 202 12.51 12.16 3.34
N THR A 203 13.63 12.14 2.62
CA THR A 203 13.76 12.80 1.31
C THR A 203 12.77 12.22 0.30
N HIS A 204 12.64 10.89 0.24
CA HIS A 204 11.68 10.26 -0.64
C HIS A 204 10.23 10.51 -0.21
N ALA A 205 9.93 10.52 1.09
CA ALA A 205 8.61 10.91 1.58
C ALA A 205 8.27 12.36 1.20
N LYS A 206 9.23 13.29 1.29
CA LYS A 206 9.06 14.67 0.82
C LYS A 206 8.85 14.75 -0.69
N ALA A 207 9.66 14.05 -1.48
CA ALA A 207 9.53 14.01 -2.93
C ALA A 207 8.17 13.42 -3.36
N TYR A 208 7.73 12.34 -2.71
CA TYR A 208 6.41 11.74 -2.94
C TYR A 208 5.30 12.75 -2.64
N LEU A 209 5.32 13.39 -1.47
CA LEU A 209 4.33 14.40 -1.11
C LEU A 209 4.34 15.61 -2.04
N ALA A 210 5.53 16.07 -2.48
CA ALA A 210 5.66 17.19 -3.40
C ALA A 210 5.06 16.86 -4.78
N LYS A 211 5.27 15.65 -5.29
CA LYS A 211 4.68 15.20 -6.56
C LYS A 211 3.15 15.31 -6.56
N TRP A 212 2.52 14.98 -5.45
CA TRP A 212 1.07 14.95 -5.31
C TRP A 212 0.48 16.23 -4.70
N ALA A 213 1.30 17.21 -4.36
CA ALA A 213 0.85 18.53 -3.88
C ALA A 213 0.38 19.45 -5.02
N PHE A 214 0.75 19.16 -6.27
CA PHE A 214 0.35 19.94 -7.45
C PHE A 214 -0.96 19.49 -8.09
N ASP A 215 -1.52 18.35 -7.67
CA ASP A 215 -2.78 17.78 -8.19
C ASP A 215 -4.01 18.11 -7.32
N GLN A 216 -3.86 18.98 -6.31
CA GLN A 216 -4.95 19.50 -5.45
C GLN A 216 -5.14 20.99 -5.68
#